data_AF-A0A7C8ZK95-F1
#
_entry.id   AF-A0A7C8ZK95-F1
#
_cell.length_a   1.000
_cell.length_b   1.000
_cell.length_c   1.000
_cell.angle_alpha   90.00
_cell.angle_beta   90.00
_cell.angle_gamma   90.00
#
_symmetry.space_group_name_H-M   'P 1'
#
loop_
_entity.id
_entity.type
_entity.pdbx_description
1 polymer ?
#
loop_
_entity_poly.entity_id
_entity_poly.type
_entity_poly.pdbx_seq_one_letter_code
_entity_poly.pdbx_strand_id
1 'polypeptide(L)'
;CPKTPVNEEAPSTATKQKVAAAKQYIEKHYKEQMKNLQQRKERRDMLEKKLADAEVSKEEQNNILKYLEKKETEYMRLQRHKMGADDFEPLTMIGKGAFGEVRICREKATGR
;
A
#
# COMPACT_ATOMS: atom_id res chain seq x y z
N CYS A 1 -19.09 -28.44 -34.72
CA CYS A 1 -18.74 -27.00 -34.65
C CYS A 1 -17.48 -26.76 -35.48
N PRO A 2 -17.50 -25.87 -36.49
CA PRO A 2 -16.31 -25.56 -37.26
C PRO A 2 -15.32 -24.76 -36.39
N LYS A 3 -14.05 -25.19 -36.36
CA LYS A 3 -12.97 -24.50 -35.66
C LYS A 3 -12.55 -23.30 -36.51
N THR A 4 -12.76 -22.09 -35.99
CA THR A 4 -12.26 -20.84 -36.58
C THR A 4 -10.73 -20.91 -36.70
N PRO A 5 -10.13 -20.46 -37.82
CA PRO A 5 -8.69 -20.46 -37.97
C PRO A 5 -8.10 -19.44 -36.99
N VAL A 6 -7.18 -19.90 -36.14
CA VAL A 6 -6.41 -19.02 -35.26
C VAL A 6 -5.49 -18.23 -36.17
N ASN A 7 -5.85 -16.98 -36.45
CA ASN A 7 -5.01 -16.07 -37.20
C ASN A 7 -3.77 -15.79 -36.34
N GLU A 8 -2.63 -16.40 -36.66
CA GLU A 8 -1.32 -16.16 -36.05
C GLU A 8 -0.74 -14.81 -36.50
N GLU A 9 -1.55 -13.74 -36.45
CA GLU A 9 -1.06 -12.39 -36.63
C GLU A 9 -0.29 -11.98 -35.38
N ALA A 10 0.97 -11.57 -35.58
CA ALA A 10 1.82 -11.15 -34.48
C ALA A 10 1.14 -10.01 -33.68
N PRO A 11 1.06 -10.11 -32.34
CA PRO A 11 0.33 -9.13 -31.55
C PRO A 11 0.92 -7.73 -31.70
N SER A 12 0.04 -6.72 -31.74
CA SER A 12 0.43 -5.31 -31.87
C SER A 12 1.44 -4.90 -30.78
N THR A 13 2.25 -3.88 -31.06
CA THR A 13 3.21 -3.33 -30.09
C THR A 13 2.53 -2.86 -28.80
N ALA A 14 1.36 -2.21 -28.92
CA ALA A 14 0.55 -1.81 -27.78
C ALA A 14 0.07 -3.01 -26.94
N THR A 15 -0.33 -4.11 -27.60
CA THR A 15 -0.69 -5.36 -26.91
C THR A 15 0.50 -5.94 -26.15
N LYS A 16 1.69 -5.99 -26.78
CA LYS A 16 2.92 -6.48 -26.15
C LYS A 16 3.31 -5.65 -24.91
N GLN A 17 3.20 -4.32 -24.98
CA GLN A 17 3.45 -3.42 -23.84
C GLN A 17 2.46 -3.65 -22.70
N LYS A 18 1.17 -3.78 -22.99
CA LYS A 18 0.14 -4.07 -21.98
C LYS A 18 0.39 -5.42 -21.30
N VAL A 19 0.78 -6.45 -22.06
CA VAL A 19 1.14 -7.77 -21.52
C VAL A 19 2.36 -7.66 -20.60
N ALA A 20 3.40 -6.94 -21.01
CA ALA A 20 4.58 -6.74 -20.18
C ALA A 20 4.26 -5.99 -18.87
N ALA A 21 3.47 -4.91 -18.94
CA ALA A 21 3.03 -4.15 -17.77
C ALA A 21 2.17 -5.00 -16.83
N ALA A 22 1.22 -5.78 -17.37
CA ALA A 22 0.37 -6.68 -16.59
C ALA A 22 1.20 -7.77 -15.88
N LYS A 23 2.15 -8.39 -16.59
CA LYS A 23 3.05 -9.39 -16.01
C LYS A 23 3.86 -8.82 -14.86
N GLN A 24 4.49 -7.66 -15.06
CA GLN A 24 5.25 -6.97 -14.03
C GLN A 24 4.38 -6.60 -12.83
N TYR A 25 3.17 -6.10 -13.06
CA TYR A 25 2.22 -5.75 -12.01
C TYR A 25 1.85 -6.97 -11.16
N ILE A 26 1.49 -8.10 -11.79
CA ILE A 26 1.11 -9.33 -11.10
C ILE A 26 2.29 -9.86 -10.27
N GLU A 27 3.48 -9.96 -10.85
CA GLU A 27 4.67 -10.44 -10.14
C GLU A 27 5.00 -9.56 -8.93
N LYS A 28 4.98 -8.23 -9.12
CA LYS A 28 5.23 -7.27 -8.04
C LYS A 28 4.18 -7.39 -6.94
N HIS A 29 2.91 -7.47 -7.32
CA HIS A 29 1.79 -7.56 -6.39
C HIS A 29 1.94 -8.76 -5.44
N TYR A 30 2.17 -9.96 -5.97
CA TYR A 30 2.33 -11.15 -5.13
C TYR A 30 3.61 -11.14 -4.31
N LYS A 31 4.73 -10.64 -4.85
CA LYS A 31 5.98 -10.45 -4.07
C LYS A 31 5.76 -9.51 -2.87
N GLU A 32 5.09 -8.39 -3.09
CA GLU A 32 4.78 -7.42 -2.03
C GLU A 32 3.80 -7.99 -1.01
N GLN A 33 2.75 -8.70 -1.46
CA GLN A 33 1.81 -9.36 -0.54
C GLN A 33 2.51 -10.37 0.36
N MET A 34 3.36 -11.23 -0.19
CA MET A 34 4.11 -12.22 0.61
C MET A 34 5.06 -11.54 1.60
N LYS A 35 5.77 -10.49 1.16
CA LYS A 35 6.63 -9.68 2.04
C LYS A 35 5.84 -9.05 3.18
N ASN A 36 4.68 -8.45 2.89
CA ASN A 36 3.83 -7.82 3.90
C ASN A 36 3.30 -8.83 4.92
N LEU A 37 2.90 -10.03 4.47
CA LEU A 37 2.46 -11.11 5.36
C LEU A 37 3.59 -11.57 6.28
N GLN A 38 4.79 -11.80 5.71
CA GLN A 38 5.96 -12.22 6.48
C GLN A 38 6.33 -11.18 7.54
N GLN A 39 6.37 -9.89 7.16
CA GLN A 39 6.67 -8.81 8.10
C GLN A 39 5.63 -8.68 9.22
N ARG A 40 4.35 -8.95 8.96
CA ARG A 40 3.32 -8.98 10.01
C ARG A 40 3.57 -10.09 11.02
N LYS A 41 3.89 -11.28 10.52
CA LYS A 41 4.22 -12.42 11.37
C LYS A 41 5.45 -12.10 12.23
N GLU A 42 6.51 -11.56 11.63
CA GLU A 42 7.73 -11.18 12.35
C GLU A 42 7.47 -10.14 13.44
N ARG A 43 6.64 -9.12 13.19
CA ARG A 43 6.28 -8.12 14.20
C ARG A 43 5.53 -8.74 15.37
N ARG A 44 4.62 -9.68 15.10
CA ARG A 44 3.91 -10.42 16.13
C ARG A 44 4.84 -11.34 16.91
N ASP A 45 5.65 -12.15 16.24
CA ASP A 45 6.59 -13.08 16.85
C ASP A 45 7.61 -12.35 17.75
N MET A 46 8.11 -11.20 17.30
CA MET A 46 9.00 -10.36 18.10
C MET A 46 8.33 -9.82 19.37
N LEU A 47 7.05 -9.43 19.28
CA LEU A 47 6.30 -8.95 20.43
C LEU A 47 6.00 -10.09 21.41
N GLU A 48 5.57 -11.25 20.92
CA GLU A 48 5.27 -12.42 21.75
C GLU A 48 6.52 -12.91 22.51
N LYS A 49 7.69 -12.93 21.86
CA LYS A 49 8.97 -13.23 22.53
C LYS A 49 9.28 -12.24 23.65
N LYS A 50 9.19 -10.93 23.38
CA LYS A 50 9.41 -9.88 24.38
C LYS A 50 8.43 -9.98 25.55
N LEU A 51 7.19 -10.38 25.30
CA LEU A 51 6.18 -10.56 26.33
C LEU A 51 6.39 -11.85 27.14
N ALA A 52 6.98 -12.89 26.54
CA ALA A 52 7.35 -14.11 27.26
C ALA A 52 8.53 -13.88 28.22
N ASP A 53 9.47 -13.01 27.83
CA ASP A 53 10.60 -12.61 28.68
C ASP A 53 10.17 -11.59 29.76
N ALA A 54 9.02 -10.94 29.60
CA ALA A 54 8.49 -9.97 30.55
C ALA A 54 7.54 -10.65 31.56
N GLU A 55 7.75 -10.41 32.84
CA GLU A 55 6.85 -10.86 33.92
C GLU A 55 5.58 -9.98 34.01
N VAL A 56 4.86 -9.84 32.89
CA VAL A 56 3.60 -9.09 32.82
C VAL A 56 2.40 -10.01 33.08
N SER A 57 1.30 -9.43 33.58
CA SER A 57 0.07 -10.19 33.77
C SER A 57 -0.52 -10.67 32.43
N LYS A 58 -1.28 -11.77 32.46
CA LYS A 58 -1.99 -12.28 31.27
C LYS A 58 -2.94 -11.24 30.67
N GLU A 59 -3.53 -10.40 31.50
CA GLU A 59 -4.45 -9.34 31.06
C GLU A 59 -3.69 -8.23 30.30
N GLU A 60 -2.56 -7.77 30.84
CA GLU A 60 -1.69 -6.80 30.16
C GLU A 60 -1.14 -7.36 28.86
N GLN A 61 -0.70 -8.63 28.85
CA GLN A 61 -0.25 -9.32 27.65
C GLN A 61 -1.33 -9.30 26.55
N ASN A 62 -2.57 -9.64 26.90
CA ASN A 62 -3.71 -9.60 25.98
C ASN A 62 -4.02 -8.18 25.48
N ASN A 63 -3.93 -7.17 26.36
CA ASN A 63 -4.16 -5.78 25.98
C ASN A 63 -3.09 -5.27 24.99
N ILE A 64 -1.84 -5.65 25.20
CA ILE A 64 -0.72 -5.29 24.31
C ILE A 64 -0.89 -5.96 22.93
N LEU A 65 -1.28 -7.24 22.89
CA LEU A 65 -1.56 -7.93 21.63
C LEU A 65 -2.73 -7.29 20.87
N LYS A 66 -3.84 -6.98 21.54
CA LYS A 66 -4.97 -6.26 20.93
C LYS A 66 -4.56 -4.89 20.37
N TYR A 67 -3.67 -4.19 21.06
CA TYR A 67 -3.14 -2.91 20.58
C TYR A 67 -2.31 -3.07 19.31
N LEU A 68 -1.48 -4.12 19.22
CA LEU A 68 -0.75 -4.46 17.99
C LEU A 68 -1.71 -4.73 16.82
N GLU A 69 -2.75 -5.53 17.04
CA GLU A 69 -3.77 -5.84 16.03
C GLU A 69 -4.49 -4.59 15.53
N LYS A 70 -4.82 -3.67 16.44
CA LYS A 70 -5.42 -2.37 16.08
C LYS A 70 -4.48 -1.55 15.19
N LYS A 71 -3.19 -1.46 15.55
CA LYS A 71 -2.18 -0.76 14.74
C LYS A 71 -2.00 -1.37 13.36
N GLU A 72 -1.95 -2.69 13.23
CA GLU A 72 -1.85 -3.37 11.93
C GLU A 72 -3.07 -3.09 11.04
N THR A 73 -4.26 -3.06 11.65
CA THR A 73 -5.52 -2.73 10.97
C THR A 73 -5.52 -1.29 10.46
N GLU A 74 -5.07 -0.35 11.30
CA GLU A 74 -4.93 1.06 10.92
C GLU A 74 -3.89 1.24 9.81
N TYR A 75 -2.75 0.56 9.89
CA TYR A 75 -1.72 0.57 8.85
C TYR A 75 -2.27 0.08 7.51
N MET A 76 -3.04 -1.02 7.50
CA MET A 76 -3.73 -1.49 6.29
C MET A 76 -4.72 -0.47 5.72
N ARG A 77 -5.45 0.23 6.59
CA ARG A 77 -6.39 1.26 6.18
C ARG A 77 -5.66 2.41 5.49
N LEU A 78 -4.56 2.87 6.07
CA LEU A 78 -3.71 3.92 5.50
C LEU A 78 -3.12 3.51 4.15
N GLN A 79 -2.65 2.27 4.00
CA GLN A 79 -2.12 1.75 2.73
C GLN A 79 -3.17 1.73 1.59
N ARG A 80 -4.46 1.62 1.92
CA ARG A 80 -5.54 1.70 0.92
C ARG A 80 -5.93 3.15 0.58
N HIS A 81 -5.62 4.10 1.44
CA HIS A 81 -5.95 5.50 1.22
C HIS A 81 -5.01 6.09 0.16
N LYS A 82 -5.54 6.35 -1.04
CA LYS A 82 -4.80 7.03 -2.10
C LYS A 82 -5.02 8.53 -1.95
N MET A 83 -4.02 9.24 -1.42
CA MET A 83 -4.06 10.69 -1.36
C MET A 83 -3.90 11.29 -2.77
N GLY A 84 -4.74 12.26 -3.10
CA GLY A 84 -4.69 13.04 -4.33
C GLY A 84 -4.68 14.54 -4.05
N ALA A 85 -4.64 15.35 -5.10
CA ALA A 85 -4.66 16.82 -4.97
C ALA A 85 -5.93 17.33 -4.25
N ASP A 86 -7.05 16.62 -4.41
CA ASP A 86 -8.35 16.99 -3.82
C ASP A 86 -8.39 16.86 -2.30
N ASP A 87 -7.44 16.13 -1.69
CA ASP A 87 -7.33 16.01 -0.23
C ASP A 87 -6.73 17.25 0.42
N PHE A 88 -6.28 18.21 -0.39
CA PHE A 88 -5.61 19.41 0.04
C PHE A 88 -6.41 20.67 -0.32
N GLU A 89 -6.35 21.66 0.56
CA GLU A 89 -6.85 23.01 0.36
C GLU A 89 -5.66 23.92 0.02
N PRO A 90 -5.58 24.47 -1.20
CA PRO A 90 -4.50 25.38 -1.57
C PRO A 90 -4.70 26.73 -0.87
N LEU A 91 -3.69 27.17 -0.11
CA LEU A 91 -3.73 28.42 0.64
C LEU A 91 -3.09 29.57 -0.18
N THR A 92 -1.78 29.50 -0.40
CA THR A 92 -1.01 30.60 -1.02
C THR A 92 -0.02 30.03 -2.02
N MET A 93 0.03 30.62 -3.22
CA MET A 93 1.05 30.33 -4.23
C MET A 93 2.37 31.00 -3.82
N ILE A 94 3.45 30.21 -3.71
CA ILE A 94 4.79 30.70 -3.34
C ILE A 94 5.62 30.99 -4.59
N GLY A 95 5.44 30.20 -5.66
CA GLY A 95 6.22 30.39 -6.88
C GLY A 95 5.63 29.70 -8.09
N LYS A 96 6.01 30.19 -9.27
CA LYS A 96 5.60 29.64 -10.57
C LYS A 96 6.80 29.62 -11.52
N GLY A 97 7.02 28.49 -12.17
CA GLY A 97 8.09 28.28 -13.14
C GLY A 97 7.58 27.62 -14.42
N ALA A 98 8.50 27.26 -15.32
CA ALA A 98 8.16 26.63 -16.61
C ALA A 98 7.46 25.26 -16.47
N PHE A 99 7.68 24.56 -15.34
CA PHE A 99 7.17 23.21 -15.09
C PHE A 99 5.94 23.16 -14.17
N GLY A 100 5.47 24.30 -13.66
CA GLY A 100 4.30 24.35 -12.78
C GLY A 100 4.37 25.41 -11.71
N GLU A 101 3.46 25.32 -10.75
CA GLU A 101 3.34 26.22 -9.61
C GLU A 101 3.46 25.47 -8.29
N VAL A 102 4.03 26.15 -7.29
CA VAL A 102 4.23 25.64 -5.94
C VAL A 102 3.29 26.42 -5.01
N ARG A 103 2.45 25.69 -4.27
CA ARG A 103 1.50 26.25 -3.31
C ARG A 103 1.74 25.67 -1.92
N ILE A 104 1.53 26.49 -0.91
CA ILE A 104 1.25 26.01 0.45
C ILE A 104 -0.16 25.45 0.42
N CYS A 105 -0.33 24.23 0.93
CA CYS A 105 -1.63 23.60 1.05
C CYS A 105 -1.87 23.14 2.49
N ARG A 106 -3.13 23.06 2.89
CA ARG A 106 -3.60 22.45 4.13
C ARG A 106 -4.24 21.10 3.81
N GLU A 107 -3.87 20.04 4.49
CA GLU A 107 -4.54 18.74 4.41
C GLU A 107 -5.94 18.84 5.05
N LYS A 108 -6.98 18.47 4.30
CA LYS A 108 -8.37 18.57 4.79
C LYS A 108 -8.66 17.64 5.97
N ALA A 109 -8.04 16.46 5.99
CA ALA A 109 -8.30 15.44 7.01
C ALA A 109 -7.70 15.79 8.38
N THR A 110 -6.48 16.36 8.40
CA THR A 110 -5.76 16.65 9.65
C THR A 110 -5.75 18.14 9.99
N GLY A 111 -6.09 19.01 9.04
CA GLY A 111 -6.03 20.46 9.16
C GLY A 111 -4.61 21.04 9.16
N ARG A 112 -3.59 20.21 8.88
CA ARG A 112 -2.17 20.59 8.90
C ARG A 112 -1.67 21.09 7.56
#